data_AF-S2RB81-F1
#
_entry.id   AF-S2RB81-F1
#
_cell.length_a   1.000
_cell.length_b   1.000
_cell.length_c   1.000
_cell.angle_alpha   90.00
_cell.angle_beta   90.00
_cell.angle_gamma   90.00
#
_symmetry.space_group_name_H-M   'P 1'
#
loop_
_entity.id
_entity.type
_entity.pdbx_description
1 polymer ?
#
loop_
_entity_poly.entity_id
_entity_poly.type
_entity_poly.pdbx_seq_one_letter_code
_entity_poly.pdbx_strand_id
1 'polypeptide(L)'
;NLDYVKWDLNRSITEAFSPYLEKIGHPQGEFFHRYVQGVYTLYQKLLTAFPHLLIEGCAGGGGRFDLGILFYSPQIWTSDDSDAIERLAIQSGTALAYPLSCMSNHVTAVPNEQVGRSTPLVTRFRVAAFGILGYELDLTKLDARTLATIKAQIAYYHTLQPLVLKGDFSLLLPRQSNGQNQVAWLLSAHDRKHLVLGFFRVLADADSRTVQYMKVPLAKSDTPYWVNQHTGPISGDVLQRVGVRLPVQFNGANRAQAQLIGDYQSALLTFDSVASLDHIESQQTDADKQTVGH
;
A
#
# COMPACT_ATOMS: atom_id res chain seq x y z
N ASN A 1 -7.25 -16.12 24.06
CA ASN A 1 -8.10 -15.37 23.11
C ASN A 1 -7.23 -14.99 21.93
N LEU A 2 -7.55 -15.46 20.73
CA LEU A 2 -6.86 -15.12 19.50
C LEU A 2 -7.72 -14.11 18.74
N ASP A 3 -7.15 -12.95 18.41
CA ASP A 3 -7.85 -11.91 17.65
C ASP A 3 -7.55 -12.00 16.13
N TYR A 4 -6.47 -12.70 15.78
CA TYR A 4 -5.95 -12.79 14.41
C TYR A 4 -5.33 -14.17 14.12
N VAL A 5 -5.52 -14.66 12.89
CA VAL A 5 -4.83 -15.85 12.33
C VAL A 5 -4.36 -15.56 10.91
N LYS A 6 -3.07 -15.78 10.63
CA LYS A 6 -2.56 -15.93 9.26
C LYS A 6 -2.72 -17.39 8.84
N TRP A 7 -3.55 -17.65 7.83
CA TRP A 7 -3.83 -18.99 7.33
C TRP A 7 -3.07 -19.26 6.05
N ASP A 8 -2.08 -20.15 6.11
CA ASP A 8 -1.18 -20.41 4.99
C ASP A 8 -1.43 -21.74 4.26
N LEU A 9 -0.92 -21.83 3.02
CA LEU A 9 -0.88 -23.01 2.17
C LEU A 9 0.38 -23.01 1.30
N ASN A 10 1.39 -23.78 1.70
CA ASN A 10 2.72 -23.73 1.09
C ASN A 10 3.00 -24.79 0.02
N ARG A 11 1.97 -25.46 -0.50
CA ARG A 11 2.15 -26.39 -1.63
C ARG A 11 0.89 -26.59 -2.44
N SER A 12 1.09 -26.88 -3.71
CA SER A 12 0.06 -27.43 -4.59
C SER A 12 -0.23 -28.90 -4.24
N ILE A 13 -1.45 -29.33 -4.57
CA ILE A 13 -1.85 -30.72 -4.49
C ILE A 13 -1.15 -31.48 -5.63
N THR A 14 -0.51 -32.58 -5.27
CA THR A 14 0.08 -33.56 -6.20
C THR A 14 -0.54 -34.93 -5.90
N GLU A 15 -0.57 -35.84 -6.87
CA GLU A 15 -1.13 -37.20 -6.72
C GLU A 15 -2.57 -37.22 -6.14
N ALA A 16 -3.46 -36.38 -6.70
CA ALA A 16 -4.81 -36.19 -6.19
C ALA A 16 -5.66 -37.48 -6.23
N PHE A 17 -6.01 -37.99 -5.05
CA PHE A 17 -6.89 -39.15 -4.87
C PHE A 17 -7.57 -39.09 -3.49
N SER A 18 -8.82 -39.54 -3.39
CA SER A 18 -9.55 -39.66 -2.13
C SER A 18 -10.07 -41.08 -1.92
N PRO A 19 -9.51 -41.83 -0.95
CA PRO A 19 -10.06 -43.11 -0.52
C PRO A 19 -11.49 -42.99 0.00
N TYR A 20 -11.87 -41.82 0.53
CA TYR A 20 -13.24 -41.57 0.96
C TYR A 20 -14.20 -41.56 -0.23
N LEU A 21 -13.86 -40.89 -1.34
CA LEU A 21 -14.69 -40.87 -2.55
C LEU A 21 -14.84 -42.28 -3.14
N GLU A 22 -13.75 -43.06 -3.18
CA GLU A 22 -13.79 -44.45 -3.61
C GLU A 22 -14.74 -45.29 -2.73
N LYS A 23 -14.60 -45.18 -1.40
CA LYS A 23 -15.45 -45.88 -0.43
C LYS A 23 -16.93 -45.59 -0.58
N ILE A 24 -17.31 -44.36 -0.92
CA ILE A 24 -18.73 -43.96 -1.10
C ILE A 24 -19.22 -44.10 -2.55
N GLY A 25 -18.41 -44.65 -3.46
CA GLY A 25 -18.78 -44.85 -4.86
C GLY A 25 -18.87 -43.57 -5.70
N HIS A 26 -18.15 -42.51 -5.32
CA HIS A 26 -18.12 -41.25 -6.06
C HIS A 26 -16.91 -41.14 -7.01
N PRO A 27 -17.03 -40.45 -8.16
CA PRO A 27 -15.91 -40.25 -9.09
C PRO A 27 -14.76 -39.45 -8.48
N GLN A 28 -13.51 -39.89 -8.73
CA GLN A 28 -12.31 -39.14 -8.31
C GLN A 28 -12.17 -37.78 -9.01
N GLY A 29 -12.83 -37.56 -10.15
CA GLY A 29 -12.88 -36.26 -10.82
C GLY A 29 -13.50 -35.14 -9.97
N GLU A 30 -14.27 -35.48 -8.93
CA GLU A 30 -14.85 -34.51 -8.00
C GLU A 30 -13.85 -34.01 -6.93
N PHE A 31 -12.67 -34.63 -6.82
CA PHE A 31 -11.71 -34.41 -5.75
C PHE A 31 -11.39 -32.92 -5.52
N PHE A 32 -10.95 -32.22 -6.57
CA PHE A 32 -10.49 -30.82 -6.44
C PHE A 32 -11.61 -29.88 -6.02
N HIS A 33 -12.80 -30.04 -6.61
CA HIS A 33 -13.95 -29.21 -6.26
C HIS A 33 -14.36 -29.45 -4.80
N ARG A 34 -14.45 -30.72 -4.37
CA ARG A 34 -14.79 -31.08 -2.99
C ARG A 34 -13.74 -30.65 -1.98
N TYR A 35 -12.46 -30.68 -2.35
CA TYR A 35 -11.39 -30.14 -1.52
C TYR A 35 -11.61 -28.65 -1.25
N VAL A 36 -11.89 -27.86 -2.29
CA VAL A 36 -12.18 -26.41 -2.15
C VAL A 36 -13.45 -26.18 -1.33
N GLN A 37 -14.51 -26.97 -1.54
CA GLN A 37 -15.71 -26.91 -0.68
C GLN A 37 -15.40 -27.20 0.80
N GLY A 38 -14.48 -28.14 1.06
CA GLY A 38 -13.99 -28.44 2.40
C GLY A 38 -13.25 -27.26 3.03
N VAL A 39 -12.39 -26.57 2.26
CA VAL A 39 -11.72 -25.33 2.67
C VAL A 39 -12.75 -24.28 3.07
N TYR A 40 -13.73 -24.00 2.21
CA TYR A 40 -14.80 -23.03 2.51
C TYR A 40 -15.63 -23.41 3.73
N THR A 41 -15.96 -24.69 3.87
CA THR A 41 -16.69 -25.21 5.04
C THR A 41 -15.90 -24.96 6.34
N LEU A 42 -14.59 -25.12 6.30
CA LEU A 42 -13.74 -24.89 7.47
C LEU A 42 -13.65 -23.41 7.83
N TYR A 43 -13.44 -22.53 6.84
CA TYR A 43 -13.50 -21.07 7.05
C TYR A 43 -14.84 -20.65 7.68
N GLN A 44 -15.95 -21.11 7.11
CA GLN A 44 -17.29 -20.80 7.62
C GLN A 44 -17.47 -21.26 9.08
N LYS A 45 -17.04 -22.49 9.41
CA LYS A 45 -17.14 -23.01 10.78
C LYS A 45 -16.37 -22.14 11.78
N LEU A 46 -15.19 -21.67 11.39
CA LEU A 46 -14.34 -20.85 12.26
C LEU A 46 -14.91 -19.46 12.48
N LEU A 47 -15.38 -18.79 11.43
CA LEU A 47 -16.00 -17.47 11.55
C LEU A 47 -17.36 -17.53 12.27
N THR A 48 -18.11 -18.62 12.14
CA THR A 48 -19.33 -18.83 12.93
C THR A 48 -19.00 -19.03 14.41
N ALA A 49 -17.95 -19.79 14.74
CA ALA A 49 -17.56 -20.04 16.13
C ALA A 49 -16.83 -18.84 16.78
N PHE A 50 -16.11 -18.06 15.98
CA PHE A 50 -15.30 -16.92 16.41
C PHE A 50 -15.58 -15.69 15.51
N PRO A 51 -16.73 -15.01 15.67
CA PRO A 51 -17.16 -13.92 14.78
C PRO A 51 -16.24 -12.69 14.75
N HIS A 52 -15.38 -12.56 15.76
CA HIS A 52 -14.41 -11.46 15.86
C HIS A 52 -13.00 -11.84 15.42
N LEU A 53 -12.79 -13.10 15.01
CA LEU A 53 -11.49 -13.54 14.50
C LEU A 53 -11.21 -12.90 13.14
N LEU A 54 -10.11 -12.16 13.04
CA LEU A 54 -9.58 -11.70 11.76
C LEU A 54 -8.72 -12.82 11.15
N ILE A 55 -9.12 -13.33 9.98
CA ILE A 55 -8.28 -14.23 9.21
C ILE A 55 -7.60 -13.44 8.09
N GLU A 56 -6.29 -13.60 7.95
CA GLU A 56 -5.52 -13.21 6.76
C GLU A 56 -5.18 -14.46 5.95
N GLY A 57 -5.59 -14.48 4.69
CA GLY A 57 -5.30 -15.57 3.77
C GLY A 57 -3.85 -15.52 3.30
N CYS A 58 -3.26 -16.69 3.10
CA CYS A 58 -1.91 -16.83 2.58
C CYS A 58 -1.80 -18.18 1.85
N ALA A 59 -1.01 -18.21 0.78
CA ALA A 59 -0.66 -19.43 0.06
C ALA A 59 0.73 -19.26 -0.55
N GLY A 60 1.78 -19.25 0.30
CA GLY A 60 3.12 -18.81 -0.11
C GLY A 60 3.08 -17.41 -0.72
N GLY A 61 2.47 -16.46 -0.01
CA GLY A 61 2.04 -15.19 -0.57
C GLY A 61 0.67 -15.28 -1.25
N GLY A 62 0.54 -14.65 -2.42
CA GLY A 62 -0.72 -14.47 -3.14
C GLY A 62 -1.15 -15.67 -4.00
N GLY A 63 -0.68 -16.89 -3.72
CA GLY A 63 -1.01 -18.08 -4.52
C GLY A 63 -2.50 -18.45 -4.55
N ARG A 64 -3.30 -17.84 -3.68
CA ARG A 64 -4.77 -17.91 -3.63
C ARG A 64 -5.39 -16.54 -3.33
N PHE A 65 -4.95 -15.52 -4.05
CA PHE A 65 -5.50 -14.17 -3.98
C PHE A 65 -6.73 -14.06 -4.89
N ASP A 66 -7.90 -14.47 -4.38
CA ASP A 66 -9.15 -14.49 -5.13
C ASP A 66 -10.38 -14.13 -4.29
N LEU A 67 -11.48 -13.80 -4.98
CA LEU A 67 -12.73 -13.38 -4.34
C LEU A 67 -13.37 -14.49 -3.47
N GLY A 68 -13.07 -15.77 -3.74
CA GLY A 68 -13.59 -16.89 -2.96
C GLY A 68 -12.99 -16.90 -1.56
N ILE A 69 -11.69 -16.64 -1.45
CA ILE A 69 -11.02 -16.45 -0.15
C ILE A 69 -11.40 -15.12 0.49
N LEU A 70 -11.49 -14.03 -0.28
CA LEU A 70 -11.84 -12.71 0.27
C LEU A 70 -13.24 -12.65 0.91
N PHE A 71 -14.15 -13.55 0.53
CA PHE A 71 -15.43 -13.71 1.21
C PHE A 71 -15.29 -14.06 2.70
N TYR A 72 -14.25 -14.83 3.06
CA TYR A 72 -14.00 -15.28 4.43
C TYR A 72 -12.85 -14.52 5.12
N SER A 73 -11.94 -13.95 4.34
CA SER A 73 -10.70 -13.35 4.80
C SER A 73 -10.56 -11.95 4.19
N PRO A 74 -10.86 -10.87 4.92
CA PRO A 74 -10.95 -9.53 4.30
C PRO A 74 -9.62 -9.02 3.75
N GLN A 75 -8.49 -9.62 4.17
CA GLN A 75 -7.15 -9.34 3.65
C GLN A 75 -6.37 -10.63 3.36
N ILE A 76 -5.41 -10.53 2.44
CA ILE A 76 -4.55 -11.63 2.01
C ILE A 76 -3.11 -11.12 1.93
N TRP A 77 -2.16 -11.95 2.38
CA TRP A 77 -0.74 -11.73 2.19
C TRP A 77 -0.40 -11.75 0.70
N THR A 78 -0.09 -10.58 0.12
CA THR A 78 -0.10 -10.42 -1.34
C THR A 78 1.02 -11.18 -2.05
N SER A 79 2.18 -11.30 -1.41
CA SER A 79 3.36 -11.99 -1.96
C SER A 79 4.40 -12.15 -0.86
N ASP A 80 5.10 -13.30 -0.85
CA ASP A 80 6.31 -13.48 -0.02
C ASP A 80 7.47 -12.62 -0.51
N ASP A 81 7.46 -12.19 -1.77
CA ASP A 81 8.35 -11.12 -2.21
C ASP A 81 7.93 -9.81 -1.54
N SER A 82 8.78 -9.37 -0.62
CA SER A 82 8.63 -8.16 0.18
C SER A 82 9.59 -7.05 -0.23
N ASP A 83 10.33 -7.20 -1.34
CA ASP A 83 11.20 -6.15 -1.83
C ASP A 83 10.36 -4.97 -2.35
N ALA A 84 10.66 -3.76 -1.88
CA ALA A 84 9.86 -2.58 -2.21
C ALA A 84 9.76 -2.31 -3.71
N ILE A 85 10.77 -2.67 -4.51
CA ILE A 85 10.75 -2.42 -5.96
C ILE A 85 9.93 -3.49 -6.68
N GLU A 86 10.07 -4.76 -6.32
CA GLU A 86 9.24 -5.83 -6.88
C GLU A 86 7.77 -5.67 -6.51
N ARG A 87 7.49 -5.24 -5.27
CA ARG A 87 6.15 -4.88 -4.78
C ARG A 87 5.46 -3.82 -5.63
N LEU A 88 6.19 -2.91 -6.30
CA LEU A 88 5.57 -1.94 -7.21
C LEU A 88 4.82 -2.62 -8.36
N ALA A 89 5.40 -3.67 -8.96
CA ALA A 89 4.74 -4.41 -10.04
C ALA A 89 3.61 -5.28 -9.50
N ILE A 90 3.89 -6.02 -8.42
CA ILE A 90 2.94 -6.93 -7.78
C ILE A 90 1.69 -6.16 -7.35
N GLN A 91 1.83 -5.12 -6.53
CA GLN A 91 0.69 -4.32 -6.04
C GLN A 91 -0.04 -3.61 -7.19
N SER A 92 0.67 -3.08 -8.20
CA SER A 92 0.00 -2.46 -9.36
C SER A 92 -0.84 -3.48 -10.13
N GLY A 93 -0.37 -4.71 -10.28
CA GLY A 93 -1.10 -5.80 -10.94
C GLY A 93 -2.29 -6.27 -10.10
N THR A 94 -2.11 -6.50 -8.81
CA THR A 94 -3.20 -6.89 -7.89
C THR A 94 -4.29 -5.82 -7.83
N ALA A 95 -3.91 -4.54 -7.85
CA ALA A 95 -4.84 -3.41 -7.81
C ALA A 95 -5.72 -3.24 -9.06
N LEU A 96 -5.45 -3.99 -10.13
CA LEU A 96 -6.35 -4.03 -11.30
C LEU A 96 -7.67 -4.74 -11.00
N ALA A 97 -7.69 -5.66 -10.04
CA ALA A 97 -8.85 -6.50 -9.72
C ALA A 97 -9.31 -6.40 -8.25
N TYR A 98 -8.43 -5.99 -7.34
CA TYR A 98 -8.69 -6.01 -5.91
C TYR A 98 -8.39 -4.66 -5.25
N PRO A 99 -9.17 -4.23 -4.25
CA PRO A 99 -8.90 -3.00 -3.53
C PRO A 99 -7.67 -3.16 -2.62
N LEU A 100 -7.01 -2.03 -2.29
CA LEU A 100 -5.84 -2.05 -1.41
C LEU A 100 -6.13 -2.58 -0.01
N SER A 101 -7.37 -2.43 0.46
CA SER A 101 -7.83 -2.95 1.75
C SER A 101 -7.68 -4.47 1.89
N CYS A 102 -7.57 -5.19 0.77
CA CYS A 102 -7.36 -6.63 0.75
C CYS A 102 -5.88 -7.05 0.69
N MET A 103 -4.95 -6.10 0.56
CA MET A 103 -3.52 -6.38 0.34
C MET A 103 -2.70 -6.14 1.61
N SER A 104 -2.25 -7.20 2.26
CA SER A 104 -1.28 -7.06 3.35
C SER A 104 0.12 -6.80 2.79
N ASN A 105 0.75 -5.73 3.31
CA ASN A 105 2.01 -5.19 2.83
C ASN A 105 2.94 -4.89 4.01
N HIS A 106 4.06 -5.59 4.11
CA HIS A 106 4.99 -5.39 5.22
C HIS A 106 6.27 -4.66 4.79
N VAL A 107 6.77 -3.80 5.67
CA VAL A 107 8.15 -3.30 5.62
C VAL A 107 9.05 -4.39 6.17
N THR A 108 9.96 -4.91 5.35
CA THR A 108 10.90 -5.99 5.73
C THR A 108 12.34 -5.51 5.84
N ALA A 109 13.23 -6.36 6.35
CA ALA A 109 14.65 -6.09 6.50
C ALA A 109 15.36 -5.87 5.14
N VAL A 110 16.53 -5.24 5.18
CA VAL A 110 17.44 -5.13 4.02
C VAL A 110 18.85 -5.59 4.40
N PRO A 111 19.62 -6.22 3.49
CA PRO A 111 19.23 -6.64 2.13
C PRO A 111 18.02 -7.57 2.13
N ASN A 112 17.12 -7.39 1.16
CA ASN A 112 15.89 -8.17 1.07
C ASN A 112 16.21 -9.67 0.98
N GLU A 113 15.46 -10.50 1.70
CA GLU A 113 15.77 -11.93 1.82
C GLU A 113 15.51 -12.73 0.53
N GLN A 114 14.55 -12.30 -0.29
CA GLN A 114 14.16 -13.01 -1.51
C GLN A 114 15.12 -12.72 -2.68
N VAL A 115 15.55 -11.45 -2.85
CA VAL A 115 16.33 -11.01 -4.02
C VAL A 115 17.59 -10.21 -3.70
N GLY A 116 17.94 -10.02 -2.42
CA GLY A 116 19.18 -9.37 -2.00
C GLY A 116 19.24 -7.84 -2.20
N ARG A 117 18.15 -7.20 -2.61
CA ARG A 117 18.11 -5.75 -2.88
C ARG A 117 18.11 -4.93 -1.58
N SER A 118 18.88 -3.86 -1.53
CA SER A 118 18.86 -2.90 -0.42
C SER A 118 18.14 -1.63 -0.82
N THR A 119 17.05 -1.31 -0.12
CA THR A 119 16.20 -0.14 -0.41
C THR A 119 16.07 0.78 0.81
N PRO A 120 15.96 2.12 0.60
CA PRO A 120 15.74 3.06 1.69
C PRO A 120 14.50 2.70 2.52
N LEU A 121 14.58 2.82 3.85
CA LEU A 121 13.44 2.56 4.75
C LEU A 121 12.20 3.38 4.38
N VAL A 122 12.41 4.62 3.96
CA VAL A 122 11.32 5.51 3.52
C VAL A 122 10.60 4.97 2.28
N THR A 123 11.33 4.35 1.34
CA THR A 123 10.73 3.75 0.14
C THR A 123 9.99 2.47 0.48
N ARG A 124 10.57 1.60 1.31
CA ARG A 124 9.87 0.40 1.82
C ARG A 124 8.54 0.75 2.48
N PHE A 125 8.55 1.73 3.37
CA PHE A 125 7.33 2.22 4.01
C PHE A 125 6.32 2.78 3.01
N ARG A 126 6.74 3.68 2.10
CA ARG A 126 5.83 4.33 1.17
C ARG A 126 5.20 3.35 0.18
N VAL A 127 5.88 2.26 -0.19
CA VAL A 127 5.28 1.18 -0.99
C VAL A 127 4.29 0.38 -0.14
N ALA A 128 4.69 0.00 1.07
CA ALA A 128 3.84 -0.79 1.96
C ALA A 128 2.56 -0.06 2.38
N ALA A 129 2.63 1.27 2.53
CA ALA A 129 1.51 2.13 2.91
C ALA A 129 0.33 2.13 1.91
N PHE A 130 0.52 1.63 0.68
CA PHE A 130 -0.57 1.38 -0.28
C PHE A 130 -1.14 -0.03 -0.11
N GLY A 131 -1.60 -0.32 1.10
CA GLY A 131 -2.24 -1.56 1.54
C GLY A 131 -2.28 -1.63 3.06
N ILE A 132 -2.65 -2.78 3.62
CA ILE A 132 -2.66 -3.01 5.06
C ILE A 132 -1.22 -3.11 5.55
N LEU A 133 -0.75 -2.06 6.24
CA LEU A 133 0.65 -1.93 6.65
C LEU A 133 0.99 -2.87 7.80
N GLY A 134 2.13 -3.53 7.70
CA GLY A 134 2.81 -4.19 8.81
C GLY A 134 4.33 -4.03 8.75
N TYR A 135 5.02 -4.58 9.75
CA TYR A 135 6.48 -4.61 9.84
C TYR A 135 6.92 -6.05 10.11
N GLU A 136 7.82 -6.57 9.28
CA GLU A 136 8.31 -7.94 9.35
C GLU A 136 9.84 -7.92 9.27
N LEU A 137 10.43 -7.46 10.39
CA LEU A 137 11.86 -7.36 10.62
C LEU A 137 12.12 -7.37 12.13
N ASP A 138 13.35 -7.72 12.52
CA ASP A 138 13.74 -7.75 13.93
C ASP A 138 13.95 -6.33 14.49
N LEU A 139 12.90 -5.78 15.14
CA LEU A 139 12.92 -4.45 15.75
C LEU A 139 13.97 -4.32 16.86
N THR A 140 14.39 -5.41 17.49
CA THR A 140 15.37 -5.38 18.60
C THR A 140 16.79 -5.07 18.13
N LYS A 141 17.05 -5.19 16.83
CA LYS A 141 18.35 -4.91 16.20
C LYS A 141 18.44 -3.51 15.60
N LEU A 142 17.39 -2.70 15.68
CA LEU A 142 17.34 -1.38 15.07
C LEU A 142 17.86 -0.30 16.02
N ASP A 143 18.57 0.69 15.48
CA ASP A 143 18.99 1.85 16.26
C ASP A 143 17.80 2.77 16.63
N ALA A 144 18.01 3.62 17.64
CA ALA A 144 16.97 4.51 18.16
C ALA A 144 16.42 5.48 17.09
N ARG A 145 17.26 5.91 16.14
CA ARG A 145 16.86 6.82 15.05
C ARG A 145 15.91 6.12 14.08
N THR A 146 16.20 4.86 13.76
CA THR A 146 15.40 4.00 12.88
C THR A 146 14.06 3.68 13.54
N LEU A 147 14.06 3.33 14.83
CA LEU A 147 12.83 3.12 15.61
C LEU A 147 11.97 4.38 15.68
N ALA A 148 12.58 5.55 15.91
CA ALA A 148 11.86 6.82 15.88
C ALA A 148 11.25 7.11 14.50
N THR A 149 11.97 6.77 13.42
CA THR A 149 11.47 6.88 12.04
C THR A 149 10.27 5.96 11.81
N ILE A 150 10.33 4.70 12.24
CA ILE A 150 9.22 3.75 12.16
C ILE A 150 8.00 4.24 12.95
N LYS A 151 8.21 4.78 14.15
CA LYS A 151 7.13 5.37 14.95
C LYS A 151 6.42 6.52 14.21
N ALA A 152 7.18 7.41 13.57
CA ALA A 152 6.63 8.50 12.78
C ALA A 152 5.89 7.99 11.52
N GLN A 153 6.41 6.94 10.89
CA GLN A 153 5.77 6.27 9.75
C GLN A 153 4.41 5.66 10.13
N ILE A 154 4.33 4.97 11.28
CA ILE A 154 3.07 4.41 11.79
C ILE A 154 2.06 5.53 12.07
N ALA A 155 2.49 6.62 12.71
CA ALA A 155 1.62 7.77 12.97
C ALA A 155 1.06 8.38 11.67
N TYR A 156 1.91 8.53 10.64
CA TYR A 156 1.47 8.98 9.32
C TYR A 156 0.54 7.96 8.63
N TYR A 157 0.82 6.65 8.75
CA TYR A 157 -0.05 5.64 8.17
C TYR A 157 -1.46 5.70 8.75
N HIS A 158 -1.64 6.00 10.03
CA HIS A 158 -2.97 6.20 10.61
C HIS A 158 -3.75 7.35 9.97
N THR A 159 -3.08 8.40 9.46
CA THR A 159 -3.77 9.47 8.71
C THR A 159 -4.15 9.02 7.30
N LEU A 160 -3.37 8.12 6.69
CA LEU A 160 -3.60 7.57 5.36
C LEU A 160 -4.61 6.40 5.34
N GLN A 161 -4.68 5.64 6.44
CA GLN A 161 -5.42 4.39 6.56
C GLN A 161 -6.90 4.49 6.12
N PRO A 162 -7.66 5.57 6.41
CA PRO A 162 -9.02 5.71 5.90
C PRO A 162 -9.09 5.66 4.36
N LEU A 163 -8.13 6.25 3.65
CA LEU A 163 -8.05 6.18 2.19
C LEU A 163 -7.68 4.78 1.69
N VAL A 164 -6.81 4.07 2.41
CA VAL A 164 -6.44 2.70 2.05
C VAL A 164 -7.64 1.75 2.20
N LEU A 165 -8.41 1.92 3.28
CA LEU A 165 -9.53 1.04 3.60
C LEU A 165 -10.78 1.33 2.78
N LYS A 166 -11.04 2.59 2.45
CA LYS A 166 -12.33 3.05 1.89
C LYS A 166 -12.21 3.99 0.70
N GLY A 167 -11.01 4.48 0.38
CA GLY A 167 -10.80 5.41 -0.71
C GLY A 167 -10.73 4.73 -2.07
N ASP A 168 -10.68 5.54 -3.12
CA ASP A 168 -10.44 5.08 -4.48
C ASP A 168 -8.93 5.05 -4.76
N PHE A 169 -8.48 3.99 -5.41
CA PHE A 169 -7.12 3.85 -5.92
C PHE A 169 -7.12 4.06 -7.45
N SER A 170 -6.11 4.77 -7.95
CA SER A 170 -5.89 4.94 -9.38
C SER A 170 -4.42 4.75 -9.74
N LEU A 171 -4.16 3.86 -10.69
CA LEU A 171 -2.84 3.65 -11.27
C LEU A 171 -2.58 4.73 -12.33
N LEU A 172 -1.72 5.71 -12.01
CA LEU A 172 -1.43 6.83 -12.91
C LEU A 172 -0.29 6.50 -13.89
N LEU A 173 0.76 5.87 -13.38
CA LEU A 173 1.85 5.33 -14.19
C LEU A 173 2.06 3.86 -13.82
N PRO A 174 1.70 2.91 -14.70
CA PRO A 174 1.97 1.50 -14.47
C PRO A 174 3.48 1.21 -14.52
N ARG A 175 3.95 0.17 -13.84
CA ARG A 175 5.25 -0.45 -14.11
C ARG A 175 5.06 -1.42 -15.29
N GLN A 176 5.14 -0.96 -16.54
CA GLN A 176 5.22 -1.89 -17.67
C GLN A 176 6.64 -2.43 -17.83
N SER A 177 6.75 -3.71 -18.20
CA SER A 177 8.02 -4.41 -18.40
C SER A 177 8.94 -3.67 -19.37
N ASN A 178 10.17 -3.45 -18.91
CA ASN A 178 11.39 -3.14 -19.68
C ASN A 178 11.61 -1.70 -20.18
N GLY A 179 10.83 -0.72 -19.72
CA GLY A 179 11.12 0.69 -20.03
C GLY A 179 10.68 1.73 -19.02
N GLN A 180 9.82 1.37 -18.05
CA GLN A 180 9.21 2.35 -17.16
C GLN A 180 9.94 2.43 -15.83
N ASN A 181 10.76 3.46 -15.69
CA ASN A 181 11.57 3.73 -14.49
C ASN A 181 10.77 4.39 -13.35
N GLN A 182 9.53 4.80 -13.62
CA GLN A 182 8.67 5.53 -12.68
C GLN A 182 7.32 4.84 -12.55
N VAL A 183 6.81 4.82 -11.31
CA VAL A 183 5.49 4.30 -10.95
C VAL A 183 4.77 5.37 -10.16
N ALA A 184 3.48 5.56 -10.43
CA ALA A 184 2.69 6.55 -9.74
C ALA A 184 1.29 6.03 -9.42
N TRP A 185 0.89 6.24 -8.18
CA TRP A 185 -0.37 5.78 -7.60
C TRP A 185 -1.09 6.96 -6.98
N LEU A 186 -2.40 7.01 -7.12
CA LEU A 186 -3.23 8.06 -6.52
C LEU A 186 -4.29 7.41 -5.64
N LEU A 187 -4.28 7.77 -4.36
CA LEU A 187 -5.37 7.54 -3.44
C LEU A 187 -6.25 8.78 -3.36
N SER A 188 -7.56 8.59 -3.25
CA SER A 188 -8.49 9.70 -3.16
C SER A 188 -9.72 9.34 -2.34
N ALA A 189 -10.13 10.25 -1.46
CA ALA A 189 -11.45 10.18 -0.83
C ALA A 189 -12.53 10.27 -1.92
N HIS A 190 -13.69 9.65 -1.73
CA HIS A 190 -14.77 9.67 -2.71
C HIS A 190 -15.25 11.09 -3.04
N ASP A 191 -15.23 11.99 -2.06
CA ASP A 191 -15.57 13.40 -2.25
C ASP A 191 -14.46 14.22 -2.91
N ARG A 192 -13.32 13.60 -3.22
CA ARG A 192 -12.11 14.20 -3.80
C ARG A 192 -11.55 15.37 -2.99
N LYS A 193 -11.87 15.49 -1.70
CA LYS A 193 -11.32 16.55 -0.83
C LYS A 193 -9.93 16.22 -0.31
N HIS A 194 -9.63 14.94 -0.17
CA HIS A 194 -8.33 14.47 0.26
C HIS A 194 -7.77 13.51 -0.80
N LEU A 195 -6.56 13.78 -1.30
CA LEU A 195 -5.86 12.90 -2.24
C LEU A 195 -4.41 12.71 -1.78
N VAL A 196 -3.83 11.55 -2.11
CA VAL A 196 -2.42 11.24 -1.86
C VAL A 196 -1.80 10.61 -3.10
N LEU A 197 -0.85 11.32 -3.70
CA LEU A 197 -0.04 10.84 -4.82
C LEU A 197 1.21 10.16 -4.27
N GLY A 198 1.37 8.86 -4.55
CA GLY A 198 2.62 8.15 -4.40
C GLY A 198 3.40 8.17 -5.70
N PHE A 199 4.62 8.69 -5.67
CA PHE A 199 5.57 8.66 -6.77
C PHE A 199 6.77 7.81 -6.39
N PHE A 200 7.16 6.89 -7.27
CA PHE A 200 8.27 5.97 -7.08
C PHE A 200 9.16 5.95 -8.32
N ARG A 201 10.47 5.86 -8.12
CA ARG A 201 11.45 5.74 -9.19
C ARG A 201 12.47 4.67 -8.84
N VAL A 202 12.75 3.80 -9.80
CA VAL A 202 13.61 2.63 -9.58
C VAL A 202 15.09 3.02 -9.65
N LEU A 203 15.54 3.58 -10.77
CA LEU A 203 16.93 3.94 -11.03
C LEU A 203 17.11 5.45 -11.12
N ALA A 204 18.17 5.97 -10.50
CA ALA A 204 18.65 7.31 -10.79
C ALA A 204 19.28 7.37 -12.18
N ASP A 205 19.07 8.48 -12.88
CA ASP A 205 19.72 8.84 -14.14
C ASP A 205 20.30 10.25 -14.02
N ALA A 206 21.41 10.49 -14.73
CA ALA A 206 22.10 11.77 -14.72
C ALA A 206 21.43 12.82 -15.62
N ASP A 207 20.58 12.38 -16.57
CA ASP A 207 19.91 13.24 -17.55
C ASP A 207 18.44 13.54 -17.16
N SER A 208 18.08 13.38 -15.89
CA SER A 208 16.74 13.72 -15.42
C SER A 208 16.46 15.20 -15.68
N ARG A 209 15.33 15.48 -16.31
CA ARG A 209 14.80 16.85 -16.39
C ARG A 209 14.71 17.41 -14.98
N THR A 210 15.31 18.58 -14.76
CA THR A 210 15.38 19.26 -13.45
C THR A 210 14.00 19.49 -12.83
N VAL A 211 12.95 19.59 -13.67
CA VAL A 211 11.56 19.77 -13.24
C VAL A 211 10.66 18.79 -13.99
N GLN A 212 9.90 18.01 -13.24
CA GLN A 212 8.88 17.09 -13.75
C GLN A 212 7.55 17.42 -13.10
N TYR A 213 6.46 17.30 -13.86
CA TYR A 213 5.11 17.52 -13.38
C TYR A 213 4.28 16.24 -13.51
N MET A 214 3.43 15.99 -12.52
CA MET A 214 2.51 14.86 -12.51
C MET A 214 1.08 15.35 -12.47
N LYS A 215 0.29 14.99 -13.49
CA LYS A 215 -1.14 15.29 -13.52
C LYS A 215 -1.87 14.53 -12.42
N VAL A 216 -2.85 15.19 -11.82
CA VAL A 216 -3.73 14.62 -10.78
C VAL A 216 -5.15 14.60 -11.33
N PRO A 217 -5.53 13.59 -12.14
CA PRO A 217 -6.78 13.61 -12.90
C PRO A 217 -8.04 13.59 -12.04
N LEU A 218 -7.96 13.14 -10.78
CA LEU A 218 -9.09 13.08 -9.86
C LEU A 218 -9.30 14.37 -9.04
N ALA A 219 -8.41 15.36 -9.15
CA ALA A 219 -8.62 16.66 -8.50
C ALA A 219 -9.88 17.33 -9.09
N LYS A 220 -10.69 18.00 -8.29
CA LYS A 220 -11.89 18.72 -8.78
C LYS A 220 -11.51 20.06 -9.39
N SER A 221 -11.89 20.33 -10.63
CA SER A 221 -11.44 21.50 -11.40
C SER A 221 -11.76 22.85 -10.73
N ASP A 222 -12.88 22.92 -10.01
CA ASP A 222 -13.39 24.10 -9.29
C ASP A 222 -12.86 24.23 -7.85
N THR A 223 -12.05 23.26 -7.40
CA THR A 223 -11.60 23.17 -6.01
C THR A 223 -10.11 23.49 -5.93
N PRO A 224 -9.69 24.47 -5.11
CA PRO A 224 -8.28 24.66 -4.79
C PRO A 224 -7.81 23.63 -3.76
N TYR A 225 -6.55 23.21 -3.84
CA TYR A 225 -5.93 22.24 -2.95
C TYR A 225 -4.64 22.78 -2.33
N TRP A 226 -4.48 22.62 -1.02
CA TRP A 226 -3.20 22.68 -0.35
C TRP A 226 -2.38 21.45 -0.72
N VAL A 227 -1.14 21.66 -1.16
CA VAL A 227 -0.26 20.57 -1.58
C VAL A 227 1.03 20.63 -0.77
N ASN A 228 1.14 19.83 0.30
CA ASN A 228 2.32 19.76 1.18
C ASN A 228 3.15 21.08 1.26
N GLN A 229 4.41 21.03 0.83
CA GLN A 229 5.41 22.12 0.93
C GLN A 229 5.22 23.25 -0.10
N HIS A 230 4.07 23.31 -0.81
CA HIS A 230 3.79 24.39 -1.74
C HIS A 230 3.39 25.67 -0.98
N THR A 231 3.81 26.82 -1.51
CA THR A 231 3.63 28.14 -0.87
C THR A 231 2.18 28.65 -0.89
N GLY A 232 1.28 27.99 -1.61
CA GLY A 232 -0.11 28.40 -1.78
C GLY A 232 -0.96 27.29 -2.39
N PRO A 233 -2.29 27.43 -2.35
CA PRO A 233 -3.17 26.43 -2.91
C PRO A 233 -3.11 26.42 -4.44
N ILE A 234 -3.25 25.23 -5.03
CA ILE A 234 -3.23 25.01 -6.48
C ILE A 234 -4.66 24.67 -6.91
N SER A 235 -5.18 25.36 -7.93
CA SER A 235 -6.48 25.03 -8.53
C SER A 235 -6.48 23.60 -9.07
N GLY A 236 -7.55 22.85 -8.86
CA GLY A 236 -7.70 21.51 -9.40
C GLY A 236 -7.65 21.46 -10.93
N ASP A 237 -8.08 22.52 -11.64
CA ASP A 237 -7.94 22.59 -13.11
C ASP A 237 -6.45 22.60 -13.52
N VAL A 238 -5.60 23.32 -12.77
CA VAL A 238 -4.15 23.31 -12.96
C VAL A 238 -3.58 21.93 -12.65
N LEU A 239 -4.03 21.27 -11.58
CA LEU A 239 -3.59 19.92 -11.21
C LEU A 239 -3.96 18.87 -12.27
N GLN A 240 -5.12 18.99 -12.92
CA GLN A 240 -5.53 18.11 -14.00
C GLN A 240 -4.72 18.33 -15.29
N ARG A 241 -4.54 19.60 -15.69
CA ARG A 241 -3.99 19.97 -17.01
C ARG A 241 -2.46 20.02 -17.03
N VAL A 242 -1.87 20.62 -16.01
CA VAL A 242 -0.42 20.85 -15.90
C VAL A 242 0.20 19.84 -14.94
N GLY A 243 -0.42 19.66 -13.77
CA GLY A 243 0.05 18.77 -12.73
C GLY A 243 0.79 19.47 -11.59
N VAL A 244 1.11 18.68 -10.57
CA VAL A 244 1.96 19.09 -9.44
C VAL A 244 3.43 18.91 -9.81
N ARG A 245 4.30 19.80 -9.35
CA ARG A 245 5.74 19.60 -9.46
C ARG A 245 6.17 18.42 -8.59
N LEU A 246 6.81 17.43 -9.19
CA LEU A 246 7.44 16.33 -8.46
C LEU A 246 8.74 16.81 -7.77
N PRO A 247 9.18 16.14 -6.70
CA PRO A 247 10.41 16.50 -6.01
C PRO A 247 11.61 16.51 -6.95
N VAL A 248 12.49 17.49 -6.75
CA VAL A 248 13.66 17.71 -7.62
C VAL A 248 14.61 16.52 -7.50
N GLN A 249 14.91 15.92 -8.65
CA GLN A 249 15.83 14.78 -8.75
C GLN A 249 17.26 15.28 -8.89
N PHE A 250 18.21 14.61 -8.25
CA PHE A 250 19.62 14.91 -8.43
C PHE A 250 20.09 14.51 -9.83
N ASN A 251 20.71 15.45 -10.56
CA ASN A 251 21.22 15.26 -11.92
C ASN A 251 22.72 15.59 -12.06
N GLY A 252 23.46 15.54 -10.94
CA GLY A 252 24.89 15.90 -10.92
C GLY A 252 25.15 17.39 -10.65
N ALA A 253 24.34 18.30 -11.21
CA ALA A 253 24.58 19.75 -11.11
C ALA A 253 23.77 20.47 -10.01
N ASN A 254 22.68 19.86 -9.53
CA ASN A 254 21.69 20.52 -8.67
C ASN A 254 21.66 20.00 -7.21
N ARG A 255 22.80 19.54 -6.67
CA ARG A 255 22.89 18.91 -5.34
C ARG A 255 22.22 19.72 -4.22
N ALA A 256 22.36 21.04 -4.25
CA ALA A 256 21.79 21.92 -3.23
C ALA A 256 20.25 21.99 -3.25
N GLN A 257 19.62 21.63 -4.37
CA GLN A 257 18.16 21.71 -4.57
C GLN A 257 17.51 20.33 -4.63
N ALA A 258 18.31 19.28 -4.84
CA ALA A 258 17.80 17.92 -5.01
C ALA A 258 17.16 17.39 -3.72
N GLN A 259 15.94 16.89 -3.87
CA GLN A 259 15.16 16.27 -2.81
C GLN A 259 15.23 14.73 -2.89
N LEU A 260 15.53 14.19 -4.08
CA LEU A 260 15.69 12.76 -4.31
C LEU A 260 17.07 12.46 -4.89
N ILE A 261 17.83 11.57 -4.24
CA ILE A 261 19.21 11.22 -4.58
C ILE A 261 19.38 9.70 -4.50
N GLY A 262 20.08 9.10 -5.48
CA GLY A 262 20.36 7.66 -5.54
C GLY A 262 19.18 6.81 -6.04
N ASP A 263 19.33 5.50 -6.08
CA ASP A 263 18.28 4.59 -6.56
C ASP A 263 17.12 4.43 -5.56
N TYR A 264 16.01 3.85 -6.03
CA TYR A 264 14.86 3.44 -5.22
C TYR A 264 14.23 4.62 -4.46
N GLN A 265 13.94 5.68 -5.22
CA GLN A 265 13.40 6.93 -4.71
C GLN A 265 11.89 6.84 -4.57
N SER A 266 11.35 7.60 -3.62
CA SER A 266 9.92 7.71 -3.41
C SER A 266 9.53 9.10 -2.92
N ALA A 267 8.27 9.48 -3.11
CA ALA A 267 7.67 10.68 -2.54
C ALA A 267 6.17 10.48 -2.36
N LEU A 268 5.62 11.10 -1.31
CA LEU A 268 4.17 11.24 -1.13
C LEU A 268 3.83 12.73 -1.21
N LEU A 269 2.82 13.06 -2.01
CA LEU A 269 2.24 14.40 -2.08
C LEU A 269 0.78 14.30 -1.64
N THR A 270 0.42 15.05 -0.60
CA THR A 270 -0.95 15.10 -0.08
C THR A 270 -1.62 16.36 -0.60
N PHE A 271 -2.90 16.22 -0.98
CA PHE A 271 -3.74 17.27 -1.52
C PHE A 271 -4.98 17.38 -0.65
N ASP A 272 -5.09 18.47 0.08
CA ASP A 272 -6.25 18.77 0.92
C ASP A 272 -7.02 19.93 0.31
N SER A 273 -8.28 19.73 -0.02
CA SER A 273 -9.12 20.80 -0.55
C SER A 273 -9.14 21.95 0.44
N VAL A 274 -8.97 23.17 -0.05
CA VAL A 274 -9.24 24.36 0.74
C VAL A 274 -10.75 24.44 0.93
N ALA A 275 -11.28 23.80 1.98
CA ALA A 275 -12.60 24.18 2.48
C ALA A 275 -12.51 25.66 2.91
N SER A 276 -13.62 26.42 2.84
CA SER A 276 -13.70 27.72 3.55
C SER A 276 -13.14 27.51 4.97
N LEU A 277 -12.36 28.46 5.46
CA LEU A 277 -11.49 28.38 6.65
C LEU A 277 -12.12 27.91 7.99
N ASP A 278 -13.35 27.41 8.01
CA ASP A 278 -14.16 27.14 9.20
C ASP A 278 -13.84 25.82 9.93
N HIS A 279 -12.90 24.99 9.44
CA HIS A 279 -12.63 23.68 10.05
C HIS A 279 -11.21 23.40 10.53
N ILE A 280 -10.26 24.32 10.31
CA ILE A 280 -8.90 24.19 10.85
C ILE A 280 -8.76 24.95 12.19
N GLU A 281 -9.53 26.02 12.40
CA GLU A 281 -9.50 26.77 13.67
C GLU A 281 -10.05 25.97 14.88
N SER A 282 -10.90 24.96 14.66
CA SER A 282 -11.43 24.13 15.75
C SER A 282 -10.43 23.10 16.31
N GLN A 283 -9.39 22.74 15.55
CA GLN A 283 -8.34 21.84 16.05
C GLN A 283 -7.16 22.58 16.68
N GLN A 284 -6.93 23.85 16.32
CA GLN A 284 -5.95 24.69 17.00
C GLN A 284 -6.46 25.24 18.35
N THR A 285 -7.77 25.51 18.47
CA THR A 285 -8.34 26.07 19.70
C THR A 285 -8.50 25.05 20.84
N ASP A 286 -8.58 23.75 20.57
CA ASP A 286 -8.62 22.70 21.60
C ASP A 286 -7.21 22.27 22.07
N ALA A 287 -6.17 22.47 21.26
CA ALA A 287 -4.78 22.23 21.66
C ALA A 287 -4.23 23.33 22.59
N ASP A 288 -4.63 24.58 22.36
CA ASP A 288 -4.20 25.74 23.17
C ASP A 288 -4.94 25.87 24.51
N LYS A 289 -6.04 25.11 24.73
CA LYS A 289 -6.78 25.11 26.01
C LYS A 289 -6.30 24.07 27.02
N GLN A 290 -5.34 23.20 26.69
CA GLN A 290 -4.78 22.20 27.62
C GLN A 290 -3.39 22.54 28.18
N THR A 291 -2.86 23.75 27.96
CA THR A 291 -1.51 24.14 28.42
C THR A 291 -1.46 25.42 29.27
N VAL A 292 -2.49 25.71 30.07
CA VAL A 292 -2.35 26.64 31.20
C VAL A 292 -3.17 26.16 32.39
N GLY A 293 -2.48 25.57 33.38
CA GLY A 293 -3.05 25.21 34.67
C GLY A 293 -1.95 24.72 35.60
N HIS A 294 -1.56 25.59 36.54
CA HIS A 294 -0.69 25.31 37.68
C HIS A 294 -1.20 24.16 38.56
#